data_AF-A0A2D9H1B5-F1
#
_entry.id   AF-A0A2D9H1B5-F1
#
_cell.length_a   1.000
_cell.length_b   1.000
_cell.length_c   1.000
_cell.angle_alpha   90.00
_cell.angle_beta   90.00
_cell.angle_gamma   90.00
#
_symmetry.space_group_name_H-M   'P 1'
#
loop_
_entity.id
_entity.type
_entity.pdbx_description
1 polymer ?
#
loop_
_entity_poly.entity_id
_entity_poly.type
_entity_poly.pdbx_seq_one_letter_code
_entity_poly.pdbx_strand_id
1 'polypeptide(L)'
;MFNGSAEYSGPEEPEEPLRPLNWNLLSSEEAEAEWLDLNAWVDWLRSTYGLPPTVIPPFWHRHDELIWELSALHLNWLNSYDPDGSPSAPIMWHRDFADARQRLREWVATCGTRLDHDRPTRQTTWPGEDTQPAGAEVVIEDRGADFIEFVVEDVAARRRIEERVRAARAG
;
A
#
# COMPACT_ATOMS: atom_id res chain seq x y z
N MET A 1 -0.20 11.24 -26.20
CA MET A 1 0.92 11.12 -27.15
C MET A 1 2.19 11.44 -26.39
N PHE A 2 3.01 10.45 -26.05
CA PHE A 2 4.38 10.67 -25.60
C PHE A 2 5.32 10.34 -26.76
N ASN A 3 6.20 11.29 -27.05
CA ASN A 3 7.17 11.26 -28.15
C ASN A 3 8.39 10.46 -27.71
N GLY A 4 8.78 9.47 -28.52
CA GLY A 4 9.90 8.57 -28.24
C GLY A 4 11.27 9.21 -28.45
N SER A 5 12.20 8.84 -27.58
CA SER A 5 13.64 8.91 -27.82
C SER A 5 14.28 7.67 -27.17
N ALA A 6 14.48 6.63 -27.98
CA ALA A 6 15.35 5.48 -27.74
C ALA A 6 16.80 5.96 -27.50
N GLU A 7 17.70 5.31 -26.77
CA GLU A 7 17.69 4.07 -25.98
C GLU A 7 19.02 4.14 -25.19
N TYR A 8 18.96 3.96 -23.87
CA TYR A 8 20.10 3.43 -23.11
C TYR A 8 19.60 2.11 -22.52
N SER A 9 19.74 1.01 -23.27
CA SER A 9 19.67 -0.31 -22.67
C SER A 9 20.98 -0.53 -21.94
N GLY A 10 20.98 -0.24 -20.64
CA GLY A 10 21.84 -0.97 -19.71
C GLY A 10 21.56 -2.47 -19.81
N PRO A 11 22.31 -3.33 -19.09
CA PRO A 11 21.90 -4.73 -18.98
C PRO A 11 20.42 -4.76 -18.59
N GLU A 12 19.58 -5.44 -19.38
CA GLU A 12 18.22 -5.79 -18.99
C GLU A 12 18.37 -6.60 -17.70
N GLU A 13 18.27 -5.92 -16.56
CA GLU A 13 18.01 -6.64 -15.32
C GLU A 13 16.71 -7.39 -15.58
N PRO A 14 16.72 -8.73 -15.48
CA PRO A 14 15.52 -9.49 -15.74
C PRO A 14 14.42 -8.94 -14.84
N GLU A 15 13.30 -8.52 -15.44
CA GLU A 15 12.15 -8.06 -14.68
C GLU A 15 11.84 -9.12 -13.62
N GLU A 16 11.92 -8.74 -12.34
CA GLU A 16 11.63 -9.69 -11.28
C GLU A 16 10.19 -10.16 -11.45
N PRO A 17 9.95 -11.49 -11.47
CA PRO A 17 8.61 -11.99 -11.67
C PRO A 17 7.69 -11.48 -10.56
N LEU A 18 6.49 -11.03 -10.95
CA LEU A 18 5.47 -10.58 -10.01
C LEU A 18 5.24 -11.65 -8.94
N ARG A 19 5.43 -11.27 -7.68
CA ARG A 19 5.27 -12.15 -6.51
C ARG A 19 4.22 -11.58 -5.55
N PRO A 20 3.52 -12.42 -4.78
CA PRO A 20 2.65 -11.93 -3.72
C PRO A 20 3.43 -11.04 -2.75
N LEU A 21 2.96 -9.81 -2.58
CA LEU A 21 3.59 -8.84 -1.68
C LEU A 21 3.24 -9.17 -0.23
N ASN A 22 4.26 -9.40 0.60
CA ASN A 22 4.11 -9.58 2.04
C ASN A 22 4.93 -8.53 2.78
N TRP A 23 4.27 -7.46 3.21
CA TRP A 23 4.86 -6.34 3.94
C TRP A 23 5.68 -6.75 5.17
N ASN A 24 5.36 -7.88 5.81
CA ASN A 24 6.09 -8.35 7.00
C ASN A 24 7.47 -8.94 6.69
N LEU A 25 7.72 -9.30 5.43
CA LEU A 25 8.95 -9.98 5.01
C LEU A 25 9.91 -9.08 4.24
N LEU A 26 9.49 -7.86 3.92
CA LEU A 26 10.30 -6.90 3.17
C LEU A 26 11.46 -6.40 4.02
N SER A 27 12.63 -6.37 3.41
CA SER A 27 13.75 -5.57 3.88
C SER A 27 13.40 -4.08 3.88
N SER A 28 14.26 -3.28 4.50
CA SER A 28 14.10 -1.82 4.53
C SER A 28 14.11 -1.18 3.14
N GLU A 29 14.94 -1.70 2.23
CA GLU A 29 15.05 -1.22 0.85
C GLU A 29 13.83 -1.64 0.01
N GLU A 30 13.42 -2.91 0.10
CA GLU A 30 12.22 -3.39 -0.59
C GLU A 30 10.97 -2.65 -0.11
N ALA A 31 10.83 -2.45 1.21
CA ALA A 31 9.68 -1.73 1.77
C ALA A 31 9.61 -0.28 1.28
N GLU A 32 10.75 0.41 1.19
CA GLU A 32 10.81 1.79 0.68
C GLU A 32 10.32 1.86 -0.77
N ALA A 33 10.80 0.96 -1.64
CA ALA A 33 10.37 0.90 -3.04
C ALA A 33 8.87 0.60 -3.17
N GLU A 34 8.38 -0.42 -2.45
CA GLU A 34 6.99 -0.85 -2.49
C GLU A 34 6.04 0.23 -1.95
N TRP A 35 6.44 0.98 -0.91
CA TRP A 35 5.64 2.10 -0.41
C TRP A 35 5.47 3.20 -1.45
N LEU A 36 6.56 3.59 -2.11
CA LEU A 36 6.54 4.67 -3.10
C LEU A 36 5.74 4.26 -4.34
N ASP A 37 5.92 3.04 -4.82
CA ASP A 37 5.22 2.51 -5.98
C ASP A 37 3.71 2.38 -5.70
N LEU A 38 3.34 1.80 -4.55
CA LEU A 38 1.94 1.71 -4.14
C LEU A 38 1.29 3.09 -3.99
N ASN A 39 1.98 4.06 -3.40
CA ASN A 39 1.42 5.41 -3.24
C ASN A 39 1.20 6.12 -4.59
N ALA A 40 2.15 6.00 -5.52
CA ALA A 40 1.99 6.54 -6.87
C ALA A 40 0.79 5.89 -7.59
N TRP A 41 0.66 4.57 -7.48
CA TRP A 41 -0.45 3.85 -8.08
C TRP A 41 -1.80 4.17 -7.43
N VAL A 42 -1.88 4.30 -6.10
CA VAL A 42 -3.10 4.71 -5.39
C VAL A 42 -3.52 6.12 -5.81
N ASP A 43 -2.57 7.05 -5.95
CA ASP A 43 -2.83 8.41 -6.44
C ASP A 43 -3.34 8.43 -7.89
N TRP A 44 -2.78 7.57 -8.76
CA TRP A 44 -3.30 7.35 -10.10
C TRP A 44 -4.72 6.77 -10.07
N LEU A 45 -4.96 5.72 -9.28
CA LEU A 45 -6.23 5.00 -9.22
C LEU A 45 -7.36 5.93 -8.76
N ARG A 46 -7.16 6.66 -7.66
CA ARG A 46 -8.20 7.57 -7.14
C ARG A 46 -8.50 8.71 -8.11
N SER A 47 -7.49 9.22 -8.80
CA SER A 47 -7.65 10.34 -9.73
C SER A 47 -8.30 9.90 -11.04
N THR A 48 -7.90 8.75 -11.57
CA THR A 48 -8.41 8.19 -12.83
C THR A 48 -9.87 7.78 -12.72
N TYR A 49 -10.27 7.17 -11.60
CA TYR A 49 -11.64 6.69 -11.38
C TYR A 49 -12.51 7.64 -10.55
N GLY A 50 -12.00 8.83 -10.18
CA GLY A 50 -12.73 9.81 -9.38
C GLY A 50 -13.21 9.26 -8.03
N LEU A 51 -12.36 8.50 -7.34
CA LEU A 51 -12.73 7.81 -6.11
C LEU A 51 -12.85 8.81 -4.95
N PRO A 52 -13.99 8.82 -4.22
CA PRO A 52 -14.13 9.66 -3.05
C PRO A 52 -13.36 9.10 -1.84
N PRO A 53 -13.13 9.91 -0.79
CA PRO A 53 -12.53 9.47 0.47
C PRO A 53 -13.23 8.27 1.12
N THR A 54 -14.51 8.05 0.81
CA THR A 54 -15.29 6.89 1.29
C THR A 54 -14.91 5.57 0.61
N VAL A 55 -14.01 5.58 -0.38
CA VAL A 55 -13.42 4.39 -1.01
C VAL A 55 -11.93 4.33 -0.73
N ILE A 56 -11.22 5.43 -0.99
CA ILE A 56 -9.78 5.54 -0.69
C ILE A 56 -9.57 6.85 0.08
N PRO A 57 -9.32 6.79 1.39
CA PRO A 57 -9.15 7.96 2.22
C PRO A 57 -7.74 8.55 2.15
N PRO A 58 -7.53 9.80 2.62
CA PRO A 58 -6.21 10.44 2.58
C PRO A 58 -5.13 9.70 3.37
N PHE A 59 -5.47 9.12 4.53
CA PHE A 59 -4.56 8.37 5.42
C PHE A 59 -4.67 6.85 5.23
N TRP A 60 -4.92 6.36 4.01
CA TRP A 60 -5.04 4.93 3.72
C TRP A 60 -3.81 4.11 4.19
N HIS A 61 -2.62 4.70 4.16
CA HIS A 61 -1.35 4.10 4.59
C HIS A 61 -1.22 3.94 6.11
N ARG A 62 -2.15 4.49 6.89
CA ARG A 62 -2.22 4.30 8.35
C ARG A 62 -3.10 3.09 8.74
N HIS A 63 -3.69 2.39 7.78
CA HIS A 63 -4.62 1.28 8.02
C HIS A 63 -4.18 0.01 7.28
N ASP A 64 -3.78 -1.01 8.04
CA ASP A 64 -3.30 -2.28 7.50
C ASP A 64 -4.29 -2.93 6.53
N GLU A 65 -5.58 -2.94 6.86
CA GLU A 65 -6.62 -3.51 6.00
C GLU A 65 -6.70 -2.85 4.61
N LEU A 66 -6.42 -1.54 4.54
CA LEU A 66 -6.35 -0.80 3.28
C LEU A 66 -5.04 -1.08 2.56
N ILE A 67 -3.92 -1.11 3.28
CA ILE A 67 -2.60 -1.45 2.73
C ILE A 67 -2.66 -2.81 2.04
N TRP A 68 -3.18 -3.85 2.71
CA TRP A 68 -3.26 -5.20 2.18
C TRP A 68 -4.17 -5.31 0.95
N GLU A 69 -5.39 -4.74 1.00
CA GLU A 69 -6.33 -4.78 -0.13
C GLU A 69 -5.80 -3.99 -1.34
N LEU A 70 -5.23 -2.80 -1.12
CA LEU A 70 -4.68 -1.96 -2.19
C LEU A 70 -3.44 -2.60 -2.82
N SER A 71 -2.57 -3.22 -2.02
CA SER A 71 -1.41 -3.96 -2.52
C SER A 71 -1.82 -5.11 -3.43
N ALA A 72 -2.81 -5.91 -3.00
CA ALA A 72 -3.30 -7.02 -3.80
C ALA A 72 -3.95 -6.55 -5.12
N LEU A 73 -4.71 -5.45 -5.06
CA LEU A 73 -5.33 -4.87 -6.24
C LEU A 73 -4.28 -4.29 -7.21
N HIS A 74 -3.19 -3.72 -6.68
CA HIS A 74 -2.06 -3.22 -7.47
C HIS A 74 -1.35 -4.36 -8.20
N LEU A 75 -1.01 -5.45 -7.52
CA LEU A 75 -0.41 -6.63 -8.15
C LEU A 75 -1.31 -7.25 -9.23
N ASN A 76 -2.63 -7.30 -8.99
CA ASN A 76 -3.58 -7.75 -10.00
C ASN A 76 -3.59 -6.79 -11.21
N TRP A 77 -3.45 -5.49 -10.98
CA TRP A 77 -3.34 -4.51 -12.08
C TRP A 77 -2.07 -4.77 -12.90
N LEU A 78 -0.90 -4.87 -12.27
CA LEU A 78 0.36 -5.17 -12.95
C LEU A 78 0.27 -6.44 -13.78
N ASN A 79 -0.20 -7.54 -13.18
CA ASN A 79 -0.38 -8.81 -13.88
C ASN A 79 -1.39 -8.72 -15.04
N SER A 80 -2.42 -7.88 -14.93
CA SER A 80 -3.46 -7.76 -15.95
C SER A 80 -3.05 -6.93 -17.16
N TYR A 81 -1.99 -6.13 -17.05
CA TYR A 81 -1.43 -5.32 -18.13
C TYR A 81 -0.04 -5.81 -18.57
N ASP A 82 0.35 -7.02 -18.15
CA ASP A 82 1.56 -7.70 -18.60
C ASP A 82 1.56 -7.84 -20.14
N PRO A 83 2.66 -7.54 -20.85
CA PRO A 83 2.74 -7.59 -22.31
C PRO A 83 2.47 -8.97 -22.91
N ASP A 84 2.79 -10.03 -22.18
CA ASP A 84 2.58 -11.43 -22.58
C ASP A 84 1.24 -11.98 -22.03
N GLY A 85 0.50 -11.15 -21.29
CA GLY A 85 -0.80 -11.46 -20.70
C GLY A 85 -1.94 -11.62 -21.71
N SER A 86 -3.05 -12.21 -21.24
CA SER A 86 -4.26 -12.32 -22.04
C SER A 86 -4.81 -10.93 -22.40
N PRO A 87 -5.21 -10.65 -23.65
CA PRO A 87 -5.88 -9.40 -24.03
C PRO A 87 -7.19 -9.14 -23.26
N SER A 88 -7.78 -10.17 -22.65
CA SER A 88 -8.97 -10.03 -21.81
C SER A 88 -8.67 -9.77 -20.32
N ALA A 89 -7.41 -9.84 -19.88
CA ALA A 89 -7.05 -9.62 -18.49
C ALA A 89 -7.46 -8.21 -17.98
N PRO A 90 -7.31 -7.12 -18.75
CA PRO A 90 -7.76 -5.80 -18.30
C PRO A 90 -9.25 -5.71 -17.95
N ILE A 91 -10.14 -6.37 -18.72
CA ILE A 91 -11.57 -6.37 -18.40
C ILE A 91 -11.89 -7.24 -17.19
N MET A 92 -11.11 -8.31 -16.96
CA MET A 92 -11.21 -9.13 -15.75
C MET A 92 -10.78 -8.35 -14.51
N TRP A 93 -9.69 -7.59 -14.59
CA TRP A 93 -9.26 -6.71 -13.50
C TRP A 93 -10.35 -5.71 -13.10
N HIS A 94 -11.08 -5.13 -14.07
CA HIS A 94 -12.18 -4.21 -13.75
C HIS A 94 -13.33 -4.88 -12.99
N ARG A 95 -13.56 -6.19 -13.21
CA ARG A 95 -14.52 -6.97 -12.44
C ARG A 95 -14.04 -7.13 -10.99
N ASP A 96 -12.79 -7.52 -10.80
CA ASP A 96 -12.20 -7.66 -9.47
C ASP A 96 -12.13 -6.32 -8.73
N PHE A 97 -11.85 -5.23 -9.46
CA PHE A 97 -11.86 -3.87 -8.94
C PHE A 97 -13.26 -3.44 -8.46
N ALA A 98 -14.32 -3.83 -9.15
CA ALA A 98 -15.68 -3.56 -8.71
C ALA A 98 -15.97 -4.21 -7.35
N ASP A 99 -15.54 -5.47 -7.17
CA ASP A 99 -15.68 -6.19 -5.90
C ASP A 99 -14.77 -5.60 -4.80
N ALA A 100 -13.53 -5.23 -5.14
CA ALA A 100 -12.59 -4.58 -4.22
C ALA A 100 -13.12 -3.24 -3.72
N ARG A 101 -13.75 -2.44 -4.60
CA ARG A 101 -14.37 -1.16 -4.19
C ARG A 101 -15.45 -1.33 -3.12
N GLN A 102 -16.20 -2.45 -3.15
CA GLN A 102 -17.18 -2.73 -2.10
C GLN A 102 -16.47 -3.01 -0.76
N ARG A 103 -15.44 -3.86 -0.76
CA ARG A 103 -14.65 -4.15 0.45
C ARG A 103 -13.94 -2.91 0.99
N LEU A 104 -13.34 -2.11 0.12
CA LEU A 104 -12.70 -0.83 0.51
C LEU A 104 -13.67 0.10 1.23
N ARG A 105 -14.94 0.19 0.79
CA ARG A 105 -15.95 0.99 1.51
C ARG A 105 -16.23 0.44 2.90
N GLU A 106 -16.26 -0.89 3.06
CA GLU A 106 -16.46 -1.55 4.35
C GLU A 106 -15.26 -1.32 5.28
N TRP A 107 -14.04 -1.39 4.75
CA TRP A 107 -12.82 -1.04 5.47
C TRP A 107 -12.81 0.41 5.90
N VAL A 108 -13.10 1.35 4.99
CA VAL A 108 -13.16 2.79 5.32
C VAL A 108 -14.26 3.11 6.32
N ALA A 109 -15.38 2.39 6.31
CA ALA A 109 -16.43 2.57 7.30
C ALA A 109 -16.03 2.03 8.69
N THR A 110 -15.14 1.04 8.72
CA THR A 110 -14.65 0.38 9.95
C THR A 110 -13.45 1.12 10.54
N CYS A 111 -12.50 1.51 9.69
CA CYS A 111 -11.44 2.41 10.04
C CYS A 111 -12.03 3.81 10.28
N GLY A 112 -11.41 4.61 11.14
CA GLY A 112 -12.03 5.86 11.57
C GLY A 112 -11.67 7.07 10.74
N THR A 113 -11.12 6.84 9.56
CA THR A 113 -10.55 7.88 8.74
C THR A 113 -11.62 8.61 7.93
N ARG A 114 -11.48 9.92 7.82
CA ARG A 114 -12.34 10.81 7.04
C ARG A 114 -11.47 11.72 6.17
N LEU A 115 -12.06 12.79 5.63
CA LEU A 115 -11.33 13.69 4.73
C LEU A 115 -10.28 14.52 5.48
N ASP A 116 -10.57 14.94 6.70
CA ASP A 116 -9.80 15.93 7.47
C ASP A 116 -9.32 15.41 8.84
N HIS A 117 -9.68 14.19 9.20
CA HIS A 117 -9.24 13.55 10.44
C HIS A 117 -9.13 12.04 10.27
N ASP A 118 -8.31 11.45 11.11
CA ASP A 118 -8.09 10.01 11.18
C ASP A 118 -8.14 9.51 12.63
N ARG A 119 -8.44 8.22 12.78
CA ARG A 119 -8.13 7.48 14.01
C ARG A 119 -7.73 6.04 13.63
N PRO A 120 -6.80 5.43 14.39
CA PRO A 120 -6.43 4.04 14.18
C PRO A 120 -7.62 3.08 14.17
N THR A 121 -7.52 2.02 13.37
CA THR A 121 -8.56 0.98 13.27
C THR A 121 -8.80 0.35 14.65
N ARG A 122 -10.07 0.35 15.08
CA ARG A 122 -10.42 -0.15 16.40
C ARG A 122 -10.31 -1.68 16.43
N GLN A 123 -9.43 -2.18 17.29
CA GLN A 123 -9.35 -3.60 17.58
C GLN A 123 -10.33 -3.99 18.69
N THR A 124 -11.03 -5.10 18.50
CA THR A 124 -11.89 -5.69 19.52
C THR A 124 -11.03 -6.42 20.54
N THR A 125 -11.16 -6.08 21.82
CA THR A 125 -10.53 -6.83 22.92
C THR A 125 -11.30 -8.12 23.16
N TRP A 126 -10.63 -9.27 23.07
CA TRP A 126 -11.25 -10.57 23.33
C TRP A 126 -11.28 -10.91 24.82
N PRO A 127 -12.14 -11.84 25.27
CA PRO A 127 -12.16 -12.28 26.66
C PRO A 127 -10.80 -12.80 27.14
N GLY A 128 -10.27 -12.19 28.20
CA GLY A 128 -8.96 -12.53 28.77
C GLY A 128 -7.80 -11.66 28.28
N GLU A 129 -8.04 -10.75 27.34
CA GLU A 129 -7.05 -9.77 26.91
C GLU A 129 -7.18 -8.45 27.67
N ASP A 130 -6.05 -7.76 27.83
CA ASP A 130 -6.05 -6.40 28.36
C ASP A 130 -6.70 -5.45 27.36
N THR A 131 -7.56 -4.58 27.87
CA THR A 131 -8.20 -3.55 27.04
C THR A 131 -7.15 -2.56 26.57
N GLN A 132 -6.92 -2.51 25.26
CA GLN A 132 -6.05 -1.49 24.68
C GLN A 132 -6.74 -0.12 24.69
N PRO A 133 -6.01 0.97 24.97
CA PRO A 133 -6.56 2.31 24.90
C PRO A 133 -7.01 2.60 23.46
N ALA A 134 -8.14 3.28 23.31
CA ALA A 134 -8.59 3.72 22.00
C ALA A 134 -7.57 4.70 21.41
N GLY A 135 -7.24 4.54 20.13
CA GLY A 135 -6.43 5.50 19.40
C GLY A 135 -7.08 6.88 19.39
N ALA A 136 -6.27 7.93 19.59
CA ALA A 136 -6.75 9.30 19.52
C ALA A 136 -7.10 9.69 18.08
N GLU A 137 -8.07 10.59 17.94
CA GLU A 137 -8.35 11.24 16.66
C GLU A 137 -7.25 12.28 16.37
N VAL A 138 -6.76 12.29 15.13
CA VAL A 138 -5.72 13.18 14.63
C VAL A 138 -6.25 13.97 13.44
N VAL A 139 -5.81 15.22 13.28
CA VAL A 139 -6.18 16.07 12.13
C VAL A 139 -5.23 15.76 10.97
N ILE A 140 -5.79 15.67 9.76
CA ILE A 140 -5.03 15.49 8.52
C ILE A 140 -4.68 16.89 7.99
N GLU A 141 -3.48 17.38 8.33
CA GLU A 141 -3.00 18.69 7.86
C GLU A 141 -2.43 18.61 6.44
N ASP A 142 -1.52 17.66 6.22
CA ASP A 142 -0.90 17.38 4.92
C ASP A 142 -0.67 15.87 4.77
N ARG A 143 -1.49 15.24 3.93
CA ARG A 143 -1.39 13.79 3.67
C ARG A 143 -0.07 13.36 3.03
N GLY A 144 0.57 14.25 2.27
CA GLY A 144 1.82 13.93 1.57
C GLY A 144 3.00 13.95 2.54
N ALA A 145 3.05 14.97 3.40
CA ALA A 145 4.04 15.04 4.47
C ALA A 145 3.91 13.87 5.45
N ASP A 146 2.68 13.53 5.85
CA ASP A 146 2.39 12.39 6.73
C ASP A 146 2.83 11.06 6.13
N PHE A 147 2.56 10.83 4.83
CA PHE A 147 3.01 9.63 4.13
C PHE A 147 4.54 9.52 4.13
N ILE A 148 5.25 10.62 3.84
CA ILE A 148 6.73 10.62 3.84
C ILE A 148 7.26 10.28 5.23
N GLU A 149 6.72 10.89 6.28
CA GLU A 149 7.10 10.61 7.66
C GLU A 149 6.88 9.13 8.01
N PHE A 150 5.71 8.60 7.69
CA PHE A 150 5.38 7.19 7.91
C PHE A 150 6.37 6.23 7.24
N VAL A 151 6.72 6.46 5.97
CA VAL A 151 7.68 5.61 5.24
C VAL A 151 9.07 5.71 5.86
N VAL A 152 9.52 6.91 6.23
CA VAL A 152 10.82 7.10 6.90
C VAL A 152 10.87 6.34 8.24
N GLU A 153 9.79 6.37 9.01
CA GLU A 153 9.70 5.64 10.28
C GLU A 153 9.72 4.12 10.10
N ASP A 154 8.93 3.60 9.15
CA ASP A 154 8.88 2.16 8.81
C ASP A 154 10.23 1.63 8.34
N VAL A 155 10.86 2.33 7.38
CA VAL A 155 12.19 1.97 6.85
C VAL A 155 13.24 2.00 7.96
N ALA A 156 13.23 3.02 8.82
CA ALA A 156 14.15 3.10 9.94
C ALA A 156 13.91 1.97 10.96
N ALA A 157 12.67 1.56 11.19
CA ALA A 157 12.34 0.43 12.06
C ALA A 157 12.88 -0.89 11.50
N ARG A 158 12.69 -1.13 10.19
CA ARG A 158 13.21 -2.31 9.49
C ARG A 158 14.74 -2.37 9.54
N ARG A 159 15.44 -1.26 9.27
CA ARG A 159 16.92 -1.19 9.37
C ARG A 159 17.43 -1.59 10.75
N ARG A 160 16.79 -1.11 11.82
CA ARG A 160 17.15 -1.50 13.20
C ARG A 160 16.98 -3.00 13.46
N ILE A 161 15.96 -3.63 12.87
CA ILE A 161 15.74 -5.08 12.98
C ILE A 161 16.84 -5.84 12.22
N GLU A 162 17.13 -5.44 10.99
CA GLU A 162 18.18 -6.04 10.15
C GLU A 162 19.56 -5.98 10.82
N GLU A 163 19.91 -4.83 11.40
CA GLU A 163 21.15 -4.65 12.15
C GLU A 163 21.25 -5.59 13.35
N ARG A 164 20.16 -5.74 14.12
CA ARG A 164 20.10 -6.68 15.25
C ARG A 164 20.28 -8.12 14.79
N VAL A 165 19.63 -8.52 13.70
CA VAL A 165 19.76 -9.87 13.12
C VAL A 165 21.19 -10.10 12.63
N ARG A 166 21.81 -9.12 11.96
CA ARG A 166 23.19 -9.20 11.49
C ARG A 166 24.17 -9.35 12.66
N ALA A 167 24.00 -8.56 13.72
CA ALA A 167 24.84 -8.65 14.92
C ALA A 167 24.70 -10.00 15.62
N ALA A 168 23.48 -10.53 15.75
CA ALA A 168 23.22 -11.83 16.36
C ALA A 168 23.80 -13.01 15.57
N ARG A 169 24.00 -12.87 14.25
CA ARG A 169 24.64 -13.89 13.39
C ARG A 169 26.17 -13.83 13.42
N ALA A 170 26.75 -12.73 13.88
CA ALA A 170 28.19 -12.48 13.88
C ALA A 170 28.88 -12.82 15.21
N GLY A 171 28.12 -13.07 16.28
CA GLY A 171 28.61 -13.51 17.60
C GLY A 171 28.29 -14.97 17.87
#